data_AF-L0JNB7-F1
#
_entry.id   AF-L0JNB7-F1
#
_cell.length_a   1.000
_cell.length_b   1.000
_cell.length_c   1.000
_cell.angle_alpha   90.00
_cell.angle_beta   90.00
_cell.angle_gamma   90.00
#
_symmetry.space_group_name_H-M   'P 1'
#
loop_
_entity.id
_entity.type
_entity.pdbx_description
1 polymer ?
#
loop_
_entity_poly.entity_id
_entity_poly.type
_entity_poly.pdbx_seq_one_letter_code
_entity_poly.pdbx_strand_id
1 'polypeptide(L)'
;MFVGHALLAFAVAALVADWRGWAPQRALLVGAIAGAFATIPDIDVAYALVGLLEWQAGDGALGASTAFWDASRGVHRSVTHSLVVGAVAAPAFGLLAVRGYSPRVRLVRSVGIAVLAALVAIAFVWGGPIAALVTGLFAVSGGLVSRTIARRSRVSPATVGLAALWGLWSHPWGDLATGSPPDWFFPFDAAVLESRLVLHPDPTLHLLGAFAIELATIWLAAAVLCRLTDRSVVATVNRRAAVGVAYGLAALAVTPPTLEVSYHFVFSILGVGLVCGAIRETPTSTTVASVRGLPELETLLEAGVTALAAVTVALVAYSSVYLFAIAP
;
A
#
# COMPACT_ATOMS: atom_id res chain seq x y z
N MET A 1 4.98 -3.15 -4.54
CA MET A 1 3.93 -2.25 -5.05
C MET A 1 2.77 -2.05 -4.09
N PHE A 2 2.25 -3.13 -3.49
CA PHE A 2 1.05 -3.09 -2.64
C PHE A 2 1.15 -2.21 -1.38
N VAL A 3 2.35 -1.89 -0.87
CA VAL A 3 2.46 -1.20 0.43
C VAL A 3 2.76 0.29 0.28
N GLY A 4 3.48 0.68 -0.79
CA GLY A 4 3.94 2.06 -0.98
C GLY A 4 2.81 3.09 -1.09
N HIS A 5 1.75 2.79 -1.85
CA HIS A 5 0.64 3.71 -2.05
C HIS A 5 -0.14 3.98 -0.74
N ALA A 6 -0.30 2.97 0.11
CA ALA A 6 -0.94 3.11 1.41
C ALA A 6 -0.11 3.95 2.38
N LEU A 7 1.20 3.76 2.37
CA LEU A 7 2.14 4.53 3.18
C LEU A 7 2.27 5.98 2.68
N LEU A 8 2.24 6.20 1.35
CA LEU A 8 2.16 7.53 0.77
C LEU A 8 0.86 8.25 1.18
N ALA A 9 -0.27 7.54 1.07
CA ALA A 9 -1.57 8.07 1.48
C ALA A 9 -1.56 8.49 2.95
N PHE A 10 -1.03 7.61 3.82
CA PHE A 10 -0.80 7.88 5.23
C PHE A 10 0.05 9.13 5.44
N ALA A 11 1.22 9.19 4.82
CA ALA A 11 2.21 10.22 5.07
C ALA A 11 1.69 11.61 4.67
N VAL A 12 1.09 11.72 3.47
CA VAL A 12 0.57 12.99 2.98
C VAL A 12 -0.62 13.46 3.82
N ALA A 13 -1.57 12.58 4.14
CA ALA A 13 -2.72 12.96 4.95
C ALA A 13 -2.33 13.38 6.38
N ALA A 14 -1.36 12.67 6.98
CA ALA A 14 -0.84 13.03 8.29
C ALA A 14 -0.08 14.37 8.26
N LEU A 15 0.77 14.61 7.26
CA LEU A 15 1.48 15.88 7.10
C LEU A 15 0.53 17.05 6.86
N VAL A 16 -0.51 16.88 6.05
CA VAL A 16 -1.51 17.92 5.82
C VAL A 16 -2.28 18.22 7.11
N ALA A 17 -2.65 17.21 7.90
CA ALA A 17 -3.30 17.43 9.18
C ALA A 17 -2.39 18.14 10.20
N ASP A 18 -1.12 17.73 10.29
CA ASP A 18 -0.10 18.39 11.12
C ASP A 18 0.14 19.84 10.70
N TRP A 19 0.29 20.09 9.41
CA TRP A 19 0.43 21.44 8.84
C TRP A 19 -0.79 22.34 9.15
N ARG A 20 -1.98 21.75 9.28
CA ARG A 20 -3.20 22.46 9.71
C ARG A 20 -3.30 22.65 11.23
N GLY A 21 -2.26 22.31 11.99
CA GLY A 21 -2.18 22.49 13.44
C GLY A 21 -2.95 21.45 14.24
N TRP A 22 -3.23 20.27 13.67
CA TRP A 22 -3.91 19.20 14.40
C TRP A 22 -2.94 18.56 15.38
N ALA A 23 -3.43 18.15 16.55
CA ALA A 23 -2.61 17.39 17.51
C ALA A 23 -1.99 16.14 16.85
N PRO A 24 -0.73 15.78 17.16
CA PRO A 24 -0.02 14.71 16.45
C PRO A 24 -0.77 13.37 16.40
N GLN A 25 -1.44 12.99 17.49
CA GLN A 25 -2.24 11.75 17.55
C GLN A 25 -3.43 11.79 16.57
N ARG A 26 -4.02 12.96 16.34
CA ARG A 26 -5.10 13.13 15.35
C ARG A 26 -4.55 13.12 13.93
N ALA A 27 -3.39 13.74 13.70
CA ALA A 27 -2.73 13.71 12.40
C ALA A 27 -2.37 12.28 11.99
N LEU A 28 -1.76 11.51 12.91
CA LEU A 28 -1.49 10.08 12.74
C LEU A 28 -2.76 9.27 12.47
N LEU A 29 -3.85 9.55 13.20
CA LEU A 29 -5.12 8.85 12.98
C LEU A 29 -5.70 9.13 11.58
N VAL A 30 -5.69 10.38 11.12
CA VAL A 30 -6.16 10.72 9.76
C VAL A 30 -5.28 10.08 8.70
N GLY A 31 -3.96 10.08 8.90
CA GLY A 31 -3.03 9.32 8.07
C GLY A 31 -3.41 7.83 8.02
N ALA A 32 -3.62 7.20 9.17
CA ALA A 32 -3.97 5.79 9.25
C ALA A 32 -5.29 5.47 8.56
N ILE A 33 -6.28 6.37 8.65
CA ILE A 33 -7.54 6.25 7.92
C ILE A 33 -7.30 6.32 6.41
N ALA A 34 -6.54 7.30 5.94
CA ALA A 34 -6.24 7.44 4.51
C ALA A 34 -5.47 6.23 3.97
N GLY A 35 -4.44 5.77 4.68
CA GLY A 35 -3.70 4.55 4.34
C GLY A 35 -4.60 3.31 4.31
N ALA A 36 -5.49 3.16 5.29
CA ALA A 36 -6.44 2.04 5.32
C ALA A 36 -7.41 2.06 4.13
N PHE A 37 -7.85 3.25 3.66
CA PHE A 37 -8.66 3.35 2.45
C PHE A 37 -7.86 3.09 1.18
N ALA A 38 -6.59 3.48 1.16
CA ALA A 38 -5.69 3.25 0.03
C ALA A 38 -5.39 1.76 -0.20
N THR A 39 -5.45 0.91 0.84
CA THR A 39 -5.30 -0.56 0.70
C THR A 39 -6.58 -1.29 0.31
N ILE A 40 -7.76 -0.63 0.32
CA ILE A 40 -9.03 -1.33 0.06
C ILE A 40 -9.13 -1.83 -1.38
N PRO A 41 -8.73 -1.06 -2.40
CA PRO A 41 -8.70 -1.54 -3.77
C PRO A 41 -8.00 -2.90 -3.92
N ASP A 42 -6.88 -3.14 -3.21
CA ASP A 42 -6.10 -4.41 -3.23
C ASP A 42 -6.88 -5.65 -2.79
N ILE A 43 -8.11 -5.52 -2.27
CA ILE A 43 -8.96 -6.68 -1.96
C ILE A 43 -9.29 -7.50 -3.21
N ASP A 44 -9.16 -6.91 -4.38
CA ASP A 44 -9.22 -7.59 -5.67
C ASP A 44 -8.12 -8.64 -5.87
N VAL A 45 -6.99 -8.61 -5.14
CA VAL A 45 -6.04 -9.74 -5.07
C VAL A 45 -6.69 -10.99 -4.48
N ALA A 46 -7.74 -10.85 -3.64
CA ALA A 46 -8.50 -12.01 -3.16
C ALA A 46 -9.18 -12.77 -4.31
N TYR A 47 -9.42 -12.14 -5.47
CA TYR A 47 -9.89 -12.83 -6.68
C TYR A 47 -8.86 -13.82 -7.23
N ALA A 48 -7.57 -13.61 -6.98
CA ALA A 48 -6.55 -14.54 -7.42
C ALA A 48 -6.73 -15.94 -6.77
N LEU A 49 -7.46 -16.04 -5.63
CA LEU A 49 -7.92 -17.30 -5.06
C LEU A 49 -9.00 -18.00 -5.89
N VAL A 50 -9.85 -17.26 -6.60
CA VAL A 50 -10.84 -17.81 -7.54
C VAL A 50 -10.14 -18.38 -8.77
N GLY A 51 -9.13 -17.69 -9.32
CA GLY A 51 -8.29 -18.25 -10.40
C GLY A 51 -7.58 -19.54 -9.98
N LEU A 52 -7.22 -19.67 -8.70
CA LEU A 52 -6.67 -20.90 -8.13
C LEU A 52 -7.71 -22.03 -8.04
N LEU A 53 -8.95 -21.70 -7.69
CA LEU A 53 -10.08 -22.65 -7.63
C LEU A 53 -10.50 -23.13 -9.03
N GLU A 54 -10.51 -22.24 -10.02
CA GLU A 54 -10.77 -22.58 -11.42
C GLU A 54 -9.65 -23.46 -12.01
N TRP A 55 -8.39 -23.17 -11.69
CA TRP A 55 -7.26 -24.04 -12.03
C TRP A 55 -7.40 -25.42 -11.40
N GLN A 56 -7.81 -25.50 -10.13
CA GLN A 56 -8.03 -26.75 -9.42
C GLN A 56 -9.23 -27.55 -9.97
N ALA A 57 -10.20 -26.86 -10.57
CA ALA A 57 -11.35 -27.48 -11.24
C ALA A 57 -11.05 -27.91 -12.68
N GLY A 58 -10.02 -27.35 -13.31
CA GLY A 58 -9.39 -27.90 -14.53
C GLY A 58 -8.41 -29.03 -14.20
N ASP A 59 -7.85 -29.71 -15.20
CA ASP A 59 -6.96 -30.88 -15.05
C ASP A 59 -5.60 -30.59 -14.36
N GLY A 60 -5.46 -29.48 -13.61
CA GLY A 60 -4.53 -29.36 -12.47
C GLY A 60 -3.03 -29.52 -12.76
N ALA A 61 -2.61 -29.45 -14.01
CA ALA A 61 -1.20 -29.53 -14.37
C ALA A 61 -0.53 -28.15 -14.26
N LEU A 62 0.67 -28.10 -13.67
CA LEU A 62 1.66 -27.00 -13.62
C LEU A 62 1.19 -25.63 -14.18
N GLY A 63 1.11 -24.62 -13.32
CA GLY A 63 0.74 -23.26 -13.75
C GLY A 63 -0.15 -22.49 -12.77
N ALA A 64 -0.39 -23.00 -11.56
CA ALA A 64 -1.21 -22.34 -10.55
C ALA A 64 -0.77 -20.89 -10.24
N SER A 65 0.54 -20.61 -10.24
CA SER A 65 1.07 -19.25 -10.10
C SER A 65 0.71 -18.37 -11.31
N THR A 66 0.86 -18.90 -12.53
CA THR A 66 0.50 -18.19 -13.77
C THR A 66 -1.00 -17.89 -13.82
N ALA A 67 -1.85 -18.87 -13.51
CA ALA A 67 -3.31 -18.70 -13.44
C ALA A 67 -3.74 -17.70 -12.37
N PHE A 68 -3.13 -17.75 -11.17
CA PHE A 68 -3.34 -16.76 -10.11
C PHE A 68 -3.02 -15.34 -10.60
N TRP A 69 -1.87 -15.16 -11.25
CA TRP A 69 -1.43 -13.84 -11.72
C TRP A 69 -2.16 -13.37 -12.99
N ASP A 70 -2.64 -14.26 -13.86
CA ASP A 70 -3.46 -13.91 -15.03
C ASP A 70 -4.87 -13.47 -14.63
N ALA A 71 -5.51 -14.22 -13.72
CA ALA A 71 -6.79 -13.84 -13.13
C ALA A 71 -6.67 -12.49 -12.40
N SER A 72 -5.58 -12.29 -11.64
CA SER A 72 -5.30 -11.01 -10.99
C SER A 72 -4.89 -9.89 -11.95
N ARG A 73 -4.80 -10.09 -13.27
CA ARG A 73 -4.49 -9.03 -14.23
C ARG A 73 -5.74 -8.49 -14.93
N GLY A 74 -6.73 -9.34 -15.20
CA GLY A 74 -7.92 -8.97 -15.98
C GLY A 74 -9.00 -8.16 -15.22
N VAL A 75 -9.14 -8.37 -13.90
CA VAL A 75 -10.18 -7.71 -13.08
C VAL A 75 -9.61 -6.64 -12.15
N HIS A 76 -8.35 -6.81 -11.73
CA HIS A 76 -7.63 -6.06 -10.70
C HIS A 76 -7.38 -4.58 -11.02
N ARG A 77 -7.64 -4.12 -12.25
CA ARG A 77 -7.26 -2.78 -12.72
C ARG A 77 -8.38 -1.97 -13.37
N SER A 78 -9.62 -2.43 -13.27
CA SER A 78 -10.79 -1.70 -13.78
C SER A 78 -11.47 -0.90 -12.67
N VAL A 79 -12.47 -1.48 -12.01
CA VAL A 79 -13.40 -0.73 -11.16
C VAL A 79 -12.73 -0.22 -9.87
N THR A 80 -11.84 -0.99 -9.25
CA THR A 80 -11.20 -0.65 -7.96
C THR A 80 -10.15 0.45 -8.08
N HIS A 81 -9.56 0.62 -9.26
CA HIS A 81 -8.56 1.64 -9.57
C HIS A 81 -9.15 2.89 -10.26
N SER A 82 -10.47 2.96 -10.41
CA SER A 82 -11.14 4.10 -11.03
C SER A 82 -11.21 5.31 -10.09
N LEU A 83 -10.73 6.46 -10.57
CA LEU A 83 -10.84 7.75 -9.88
C LEU A 83 -12.29 8.18 -9.71
N VAL A 84 -13.15 7.83 -10.68
CA VAL A 84 -14.60 8.09 -10.64
C VAL A 84 -15.24 7.28 -9.52
N VAL A 85 -14.95 5.98 -9.45
CA VAL A 85 -15.45 5.11 -8.38
C VAL A 85 -14.96 5.61 -7.02
N GLY A 86 -13.68 5.97 -6.90
CA GLY A 86 -13.12 6.57 -5.69
C GLY A 86 -13.83 7.87 -5.27
N ALA A 87 -14.12 8.76 -6.22
CA ALA A 87 -14.80 10.03 -5.97
C ALA A 87 -16.25 9.85 -5.50
N VAL A 88 -16.95 8.81 -5.97
CA VAL A 88 -18.33 8.51 -5.58
C VAL A 88 -18.38 7.70 -4.26
N ALA A 89 -17.48 6.74 -4.09
CA ALA A 89 -17.46 5.87 -2.92
C ALA A 89 -17.01 6.60 -1.64
N ALA A 90 -16.05 7.54 -1.75
CA ALA A 90 -15.51 8.25 -0.59
C ALA A 90 -16.56 9.04 0.22
N PRO A 91 -17.44 9.86 -0.39
CA PRO A 91 -18.56 10.46 0.32
C PRO A 91 -19.48 9.43 0.97
N ALA A 92 -19.79 8.32 0.29
CA ALA A 92 -20.62 7.26 0.84
C ALA A 92 -20.02 6.66 2.11
N PHE A 93 -18.71 6.41 2.14
CA PHE A 93 -17.96 6.00 3.33
C PHE A 93 -18.03 7.05 4.46
N GLY A 94 -17.93 8.33 4.11
CA GLY A 94 -18.21 9.44 5.04
C GLY A 94 -19.62 9.36 5.65
N LEU A 95 -20.66 9.11 4.85
CA LEU A 95 -22.04 8.94 5.35
C LEU A 95 -22.18 7.73 6.29
N LEU A 96 -21.50 6.62 5.99
CA LEU A 96 -21.45 5.45 6.86
C LEU A 96 -20.74 5.73 8.19
N ALA A 97 -19.85 6.72 8.25
CA ALA A 97 -19.17 7.13 9.47
C ALA A 97 -20.03 8.02 10.40
N VAL A 98 -21.24 8.42 10.00
CA VAL A 98 -22.16 9.20 10.85
C VAL A 98 -22.57 8.39 12.08
N ARG A 99 -22.54 9.02 13.26
CA ARG A 99 -22.80 8.41 14.58
C ARG A 99 -24.23 8.65 15.06
N GLY A 100 -24.73 7.79 15.95
CA GLY A 100 -26.07 7.88 16.53
C GLY A 100 -27.09 6.86 16.00
N TYR A 101 -28.30 6.94 16.54
CA TYR A 101 -29.41 5.99 16.33
C TYR A 101 -30.72 6.65 15.88
N SER A 102 -30.73 7.96 15.61
CA SER A 102 -31.94 8.67 15.19
C SER A 102 -32.40 8.23 13.79
N PRO A 103 -33.70 8.41 13.45
CA PRO A 103 -34.20 8.13 12.09
C PRO A 103 -33.43 8.88 11.00
N ARG A 104 -33.02 10.14 11.25
CA ARG A 104 -32.19 10.93 10.34
C ARG A 104 -30.82 10.28 10.09
N VAL A 105 -30.17 9.76 11.13
CA VAL A 105 -28.89 9.05 11.00
C VAL A 105 -29.05 7.75 10.21
N ARG A 106 -30.15 7.02 10.42
CA ARG A 106 -30.47 5.82 9.62
C ARG A 106 -30.63 6.17 8.15
N LEU A 107 -31.41 7.21 7.83
CA LEU A 107 -31.59 7.69 6.46
C LEU A 107 -30.26 8.05 5.78
N VAL A 108 -29.40 8.81 6.46
CA VAL A 108 -28.09 9.20 5.92
C VAL A 108 -27.21 7.98 5.61
N ARG A 109 -27.20 6.97 6.48
CA ARG A 109 -26.46 5.72 6.22
C ARG A 109 -27.08 4.92 5.07
N SER A 110 -28.41 4.86 4.98
CA SER A 110 -29.11 4.21 3.87
C SER A 110 -28.76 4.84 2.53
N VAL A 111 -28.60 6.17 2.46
CA VAL A 111 -28.10 6.85 1.25
C VAL A 111 -26.70 6.38 0.90
N GLY A 112 -25.78 6.31 1.87
CA GLY A 112 -24.42 5.78 1.64
C GLY A 112 -24.43 4.33 1.13
N ILE A 113 -25.26 3.47 1.72
CA ILE A 113 -25.44 2.08 1.27
C ILE A 113 -25.99 2.03 -0.16
N ALA A 114 -27.00 2.85 -0.47
CA ALA A 114 -27.60 2.90 -1.79
C ALA A 114 -26.60 3.34 -2.87
N VAL A 115 -25.75 4.33 -2.58
CA VAL A 115 -24.68 4.77 -3.49
C VAL A 115 -23.69 3.63 -3.75
N LEU A 116 -23.24 2.93 -2.72
CA LEU A 116 -22.32 1.79 -2.88
C LEU A 116 -22.97 0.62 -3.63
N ALA A 117 -24.24 0.32 -3.35
CA ALA A 117 -25.00 -0.69 -4.09
C ALA A 117 -25.17 -0.33 -5.57
N ALA A 118 -25.37 0.96 -5.88
CA ALA A 118 -25.42 1.43 -7.25
C ALA A 118 -24.07 1.24 -7.98
N LEU A 119 -22.93 1.50 -7.31
CA LEU A 119 -21.61 1.21 -7.88
C LEU A 119 -21.43 -0.28 -8.19
N VAL A 120 -21.86 -1.17 -7.28
CA VAL A 120 -21.85 -2.63 -7.52
C VAL A 120 -22.72 -3.00 -8.72
N ALA A 121 -23.91 -2.41 -8.85
CA ALA A 121 -24.78 -2.64 -9.99
C ALA A 121 -24.18 -2.13 -11.31
N ILE A 122 -23.53 -0.97 -11.31
CA ILE A 122 -22.80 -0.44 -12.48
C ILE A 122 -21.67 -1.40 -12.86
N ALA A 123 -20.87 -1.85 -11.89
CA ALA A 123 -19.82 -2.83 -12.12
C ALA A 123 -20.36 -4.15 -12.69
N PHE A 124 -21.53 -4.60 -12.24
CA PHE A 124 -22.22 -5.76 -12.81
C PHE A 124 -22.60 -5.57 -14.28
N VAL A 125 -23.20 -4.42 -14.62
CA VAL A 125 -23.67 -4.15 -15.98
C VAL A 125 -22.52 -4.03 -16.97
N TRP A 126 -21.41 -3.42 -16.57
CA TRP A 126 -20.28 -3.12 -17.47
C TRP A 126 -19.16 -4.17 -17.44
N GLY A 127 -18.86 -4.72 -16.26
CA GLY A 127 -17.78 -5.69 -16.06
C GLY A 127 -18.25 -7.10 -15.68
N GLY A 128 -19.56 -7.34 -15.61
CA GLY A 128 -20.15 -8.64 -15.31
C GLY A 128 -20.13 -9.03 -13.83
N PRO A 129 -20.49 -10.29 -13.51
CA PRO A 129 -20.64 -10.78 -12.14
C PRO A 129 -19.38 -10.66 -11.28
N ILE A 130 -18.21 -10.85 -11.87
CA ILE A 130 -16.93 -10.81 -11.15
C ILE A 130 -16.59 -9.37 -10.74
N ALA A 131 -16.74 -8.41 -11.65
CA ALA A 131 -16.57 -6.99 -11.33
C ALA A 131 -17.53 -6.55 -10.21
N ALA A 132 -18.78 -7.03 -10.23
CA ALA A 132 -19.74 -6.79 -9.16
C ALA A 132 -19.29 -7.39 -7.81
N LEU A 133 -18.79 -8.62 -7.80
CA LEU A 133 -18.28 -9.27 -6.59
C LEU A 133 -17.12 -8.50 -5.97
N VAL A 134 -16.11 -8.15 -6.77
CA VAL A 134 -14.94 -7.38 -6.33
C VAL A 134 -15.35 -6.01 -5.80
N THR A 135 -16.23 -5.31 -6.53
CA THR A 135 -16.78 -4.01 -6.09
C THR A 135 -17.59 -4.15 -4.80
N GLY A 136 -18.27 -5.28 -4.62
CA GLY A 136 -18.97 -5.61 -3.38
C GLY A 136 -18.02 -5.79 -2.19
N LEU A 137 -16.93 -6.53 -2.38
CA LEU A 137 -15.88 -6.70 -1.36
C LEU A 137 -15.22 -5.36 -1.00
N PHE A 138 -14.93 -4.54 -2.00
CA PHE A 138 -14.45 -3.16 -1.84
C PHE A 138 -15.43 -2.33 -0.99
N ALA A 139 -16.72 -2.32 -1.34
CA ALA A 139 -17.75 -1.56 -0.63
C ALA A 139 -17.94 -2.03 0.82
N VAL A 140 -17.95 -3.35 1.05
CA VAL A 140 -18.05 -3.95 2.40
C VAL A 140 -16.85 -3.55 3.24
N SER A 141 -15.63 -3.67 2.69
CA SER A 141 -14.39 -3.34 3.40
C SER A 141 -14.33 -1.87 3.80
N GLY A 142 -14.63 -0.95 2.86
CA GLY A 142 -14.69 0.48 3.17
C GLY A 142 -15.81 0.83 4.14
N GLY A 143 -16.93 0.11 4.07
CA GLY A 143 -18.00 0.18 5.07
C GLY A 143 -17.52 -0.24 6.46
N LEU A 144 -16.85 -1.38 6.59
CA LEU A 144 -16.31 -1.88 7.85
C LEU A 144 -15.28 -0.92 8.46
N VAL A 145 -14.37 -0.38 7.65
CA VAL A 145 -13.40 0.66 8.06
C VAL A 145 -14.14 1.89 8.58
N SER A 146 -15.09 2.42 7.81
CA SER A 146 -15.92 3.59 8.19
C SER A 146 -16.66 3.39 9.50
N ARG A 147 -17.28 2.21 9.69
CA ARG A 147 -18.02 1.87 10.90
C ARG A 147 -17.09 1.68 12.10
N THR A 148 -15.91 1.11 11.89
CA THR A 148 -14.90 0.95 12.94
C THR A 148 -14.41 2.31 13.41
N ILE A 149 -14.08 3.22 12.50
CA ILE A 149 -13.66 4.59 12.81
C ILE A 149 -14.76 5.32 13.58
N ALA A 150 -16.02 5.21 13.15
CA ALA A 150 -17.16 5.85 13.82
C ALA A 150 -17.41 5.33 15.24
N ARG A 151 -17.06 4.07 15.52
CA ARG A 151 -17.20 3.46 16.85
C ARG A 151 -16.02 3.75 17.76
N ARG A 152 -14.81 3.83 17.20
CA ARG A 152 -13.55 3.85 17.97
C ARG A 152 -12.91 5.24 18.07
N SER A 153 -13.40 6.22 17.32
CA SER A 153 -12.83 7.56 17.29
C SER A 153 -13.88 8.67 17.31
N ARG A 154 -13.41 9.91 17.47
CA ARG A 154 -14.25 11.12 17.36
C ARG A 154 -14.03 11.88 16.05
N VAL A 155 -13.38 11.27 15.07
CA VAL A 155 -13.14 11.86 13.74
C VAL A 155 -14.49 12.20 13.09
N SER A 156 -14.56 13.36 12.44
CA SER A 156 -15.81 13.80 11.80
C SER A 156 -16.10 12.95 10.56
N PRO A 157 -17.39 12.70 10.22
CA PRO A 157 -17.76 11.99 9.00
C PRO A 157 -17.17 12.62 7.72
N ALA A 158 -17.09 13.95 7.67
CA ALA A 158 -16.48 14.67 6.55
C ALA A 158 -14.97 14.39 6.45
N THR A 159 -14.26 14.33 7.58
CA THR A 159 -12.84 13.96 7.61
C THR A 159 -12.63 12.52 7.15
N VAL A 160 -13.52 11.59 7.52
CA VAL A 160 -13.46 10.21 7.01
C VAL A 160 -13.67 10.19 5.49
N GLY A 161 -14.65 10.93 4.97
CA GLY A 161 -14.88 11.03 3.53
C GLY A 161 -13.69 11.62 2.77
N LEU A 162 -13.06 12.67 3.29
CA LEU A 162 -11.87 13.28 2.67
C LEU A 162 -10.64 12.37 2.73
N ALA A 163 -10.42 11.70 3.86
CA ALA A 163 -9.33 10.72 3.99
C ALA A 163 -9.56 9.50 3.09
N ALA A 164 -10.80 9.04 2.97
CA ALA A 164 -11.18 8.00 2.02
C ALA A 164 -10.94 8.43 0.58
N LEU A 165 -11.33 9.66 0.22
CA LEU A 165 -11.09 10.22 -1.12
C LEU A 165 -9.60 10.21 -1.44
N TRP A 166 -8.77 10.76 -0.54
CA TRP A 166 -7.33 10.79 -0.72
C TRP A 166 -6.73 9.38 -0.84
N GLY A 167 -7.12 8.47 0.06
CA GLY A 167 -6.65 7.08 0.02
C GLY A 167 -6.97 6.40 -1.31
N LEU A 168 -8.24 6.42 -1.71
CA LEU A 168 -8.72 5.83 -2.95
C LEU A 168 -8.12 6.49 -4.20
N TRP A 169 -7.93 7.81 -4.19
CA TRP A 169 -7.35 8.52 -5.33
C TRP A 169 -5.85 8.35 -5.43
N SER A 170 -5.14 8.14 -4.32
CA SER A 170 -3.69 7.92 -4.33
C SER A 170 -3.32 6.52 -4.82
N HIS A 171 -4.22 5.55 -4.66
CA HIS A 171 -3.98 4.14 -4.94
C HIS A 171 -3.59 3.86 -6.40
N PRO A 172 -4.34 4.30 -7.44
CA PRO A 172 -4.04 3.96 -8.84
C PRO A 172 -2.69 4.45 -9.35
N TRP A 173 -2.15 5.50 -8.71
CA TRP A 173 -0.84 6.07 -9.07
C TRP A 173 0.34 5.27 -8.56
N GLY A 174 0.12 4.32 -7.64
CA GLY A 174 1.16 3.39 -7.22
C GLY A 174 1.74 2.66 -8.43
N ASP A 175 0.88 2.15 -9.32
CA ASP A 175 1.25 1.24 -10.40
C ASP A 175 1.87 1.89 -11.64
N LEU A 176 2.11 3.21 -11.62
CA LEU A 176 2.60 3.95 -12.79
C LEU A 176 3.85 3.36 -13.44
N ALA A 177 4.82 2.90 -12.64
CA ALA A 177 6.11 2.41 -13.11
C ALA A 177 6.21 0.88 -13.19
N THR A 178 5.21 0.14 -12.72
CA THR A 178 5.30 -1.32 -12.54
C THR A 178 4.16 -2.11 -13.18
N GLY A 179 2.99 -1.48 -13.33
CA GLY A 179 1.79 -2.08 -13.89
C GLY A 179 1.44 -1.51 -15.26
N SER A 180 0.50 -2.16 -15.94
CA SER A 180 -0.27 -1.52 -17.00
C SER A 180 -1.14 -0.43 -16.36
N PRO A 181 -1.37 0.71 -17.03
CA PRO A 181 -2.29 1.72 -16.53
C PRO A 181 -3.68 1.12 -16.27
N PRO A 182 -4.35 1.50 -15.17
CA PRO A 182 -5.72 1.08 -14.90
C PRO A 182 -6.74 1.80 -15.79
N ASP A 183 -7.99 1.34 -15.77
CA ASP A 183 -9.13 2.06 -16.35
C ASP A 183 -9.48 3.27 -15.47
N TRP A 184 -8.67 4.32 -15.58
CA TRP A 184 -8.69 5.50 -14.71
C TRP A 184 -10.09 6.10 -14.49
N PHE A 185 -10.93 6.07 -15.53
CA PHE A 185 -12.25 6.68 -15.53
C PHE A 185 -13.40 5.69 -15.73
N PHE A 186 -13.21 4.38 -15.45
CA PHE A 186 -14.29 3.39 -15.54
C PHE A 186 -15.60 3.94 -14.91
N PRO A 187 -16.76 3.82 -15.60
CA PRO A 187 -16.99 3.04 -16.83
C PRO A 187 -16.76 3.82 -18.13
N PHE A 188 -16.19 5.01 -18.08
CA PHE A 188 -15.90 5.82 -19.26
C PHE A 188 -14.58 5.36 -19.90
N ASP A 189 -14.59 5.22 -21.22
CA ASP A 189 -13.41 4.88 -22.01
C ASP A 189 -12.53 6.12 -22.20
N ALA A 190 -11.72 6.40 -21.18
CA ALA A 190 -10.76 7.49 -21.18
C ALA A 190 -9.50 7.06 -20.41
N ALA A 191 -8.33 7.30 -21.01
CA ALA A 191 -7.04 7.02 -20.41
C ALA A 191 -6.34 8.32 -20.00
N VAL A 192 -5.73 8.31 -18.80
CA VAL A 192 -4.75 9.35 -18.43
C VAL A 192 -3.39 9.02 -19.06
N LEU A 193 -3.02 7.75 -19.04
CA LEU A 193 -1.80 7.20 -19.63
C LEU A 193 -2.16 5.95 -20.41
N GLU A 194 -1.64 5.83 -21.64
CA GLU A 194 -1.84 4.67 -22.51
C GLU A 194 -0.85 3.54 -22.20
N SER A 195 0.28 3.86 -21.57
CA SER A 195 1.30 2.89 -21.19
C SER A 195 1.96 3.28 -19.86
N ARG A 196 2.64 2.30 -19.26
CA ARG A 196 3.41 2.49 -18.03
C ARG A 196 4.51 3.53 -18.23
N LEU A 197 4.84 4.25 -17.17
CA LEU A 197 5.96 5.18 -17.17
C LEU A 197 7.29 4.40 -17.17
N VAL A 198 8.00 4.44 -18.29
CA VAL A 198 9.33 3.84 -18.41
C VAL A 198 10.38 4.80 -17.85
N LEU A 199 10.93 4.47 -16.69
CA LEU A 199 11.94 5.28 -16.01
C LEU A 199 13.31 5.22 -16.70
N HIS A 200 13.62 4.09 -17.34
CA HIS A 200 14.88 3.84 -18.04
C HIS A 200 14.68 2.77 -19.13
N PRO A 201 15.36 2.85 -20.30
CA PRO A 201 15.23 1.82 -21.35
C PRO A 201 15.79 0.46 -20.94
N ASP A 202 16.82 0.43 -20.10
CA ASP A 202 17.30 -0.80 -19.47
C ASP A 202 16.24 -1.35 -18.50
N PRO A 203 15.76 -2.60 -18.68
CA PRO A 203 14.67 -3.16 -17.89
C PRO A 203 15.03 -3.40 -16.42
N THR A 204 16.32 -3.63 -16.10
CA THR A 204 16.80 -3.76 -14.73
C THR A 204 16.87 -2.40 -14.06
N LEU A 205 17.44 -1.39 -14.71
CA LEU A 205 17.45 -0.03 -14.15
C LEU A 205 16.03 0.53 -13.98
N HIS A 206 15.10 0.18 -14.86
CA HIS A 206 13.70 0.52 -14.70
C HIS A 206 13.10 -0.11 -13.43
N LEU A 207 13.31 -1.41 -13.20
CA LEU A 207 12.86 -2.10 -11.99
C LEU A 207 13.49 -1.49 -10.72
N LEU A 208 14.80 -1.25 -10.73
CA LEU A 208 15.51 -0.67 -9.58
C LEU A 208 15.02 0.74 -9.28
N GLY A 209 14.76 1.55 -10.30
CA GLY A 209 14.17 2.88 -10.17
C GLY A 209 12.76 2.84 -9.61
N ALA A 210 11.91 1.93 -10.11
CA ALA A 210 10.55 1.76 -9.60
C ALA A 210 10.55 1.33 -8.13
N PHE A 211 11.42 0.37 -7.77
CA PHE A 211 11.61 -0.05 -6.39
C PHE A 211 12.16 1.07 -5.50
N ALA A 212 13.07 1.91 -6.01
CA ALA A 212 13.58 3.08 -5.28
C ALA A 212 12.47 4.10 -4.98
N ILE A 213 11.56 4.35 -5.92
CA ILE A 213 10.40 5.21 -5.70
C ILE A 213 9.50 4.64 -4.61
N GLU A 214 9.18 3.34 -4.67
CA GLU A 214 8.40 2.69 -3.62
C GLU A 214 9.10 2.80 -2.25
N LEU A 215 10.41 2.55 -2.20
CA LEU A 215 11.20 2.67 -0.98
C LEU A 215 11.20 4.11 -0.42
N ALA A 216 11.25 5.12 -1.28
CA ALA A 216 11.15 6.53 -0.89
C ALA A 216 9.79 6.85 -0.25
N THR A 217 8.68 6.26 -0.75
CA THR A 217 7.35 6.43 -0.12
C THR A 217 7.30 5.80 1.28
N ILE A 218 7.94 4.64 1.47
CA ILE A 218 8.05 3.98 2.76
C ILE A 218 8.88 4.82 3.74
N TRP A 219 10.01 5.36 3.28
CA TRP A 219 10.84 6.28 4.08
C TRP A 219 10.08 7.55 4.46
N LEU A 220 9.30 8.12 3.55
CA LEU A 220 8.46 9.28 3.84
C LEU A 220 7.48 8.97 4.97
N ALA A 221 6.79 7.83 4.92
CA ALA A 221 5.88 7.42 6.00
C ALA A 221 6.59 7.20 7.34
N ALA A 222 7.75 6.54 7.32
CA ALA A 222 8.57 6.34 8.51
C ALA A 222 9.05 7.68 9.12
N ALA A 223 9.47 8.63 8.26
CA ALA A 223 9.88 9.96 8.69
C ALA A 223 8.72 10.76 9.29
N VAL A 224 7.52 10.69 8.70
CA VAL A 224 6.30 11.31 9.24
C VAL A 224 5.92 10.71 10.58
N LEU A 225 5.96 9.38 10.70
CA LEU A 225 5.71 8.70 11.97
C LEU A 225 6.69 9.15 13.05
N CYS A 226 8.00 9.17 12.74
CA CYS A 226 9.03 9.60 13.67
C CYS A 226 8.83 11.08 14.07
N ARG A 227 8.60 11.97 13.11
CA ARG A 227 8.34 13.39 13.37
C ARG A 227 7.14 13.59 14.29
N LEU A 228 6.00 12.96 14.00
CA LEU A 228 4.77 13.13 14.80
C LEU A 228 4.81 12.40 16.15
N THR A 229 5.86 11.62 16.41
CA THR A 229 6.10 10.97 17.69
C THR A 229 7.34 11.52 18.42
N ASP A 230 7.90 12.64 17.93
CA ASP A 230 9.12 13.29 18.45
C ASP A 230 10.33 12.34 18.52
N ARG A 231 10.48 11.49 17.50
CA ARG A 231 11.58 10.52 17.36
C ARG A 231 12.52 10.90 16.22
N SER A 232 13.78 10.52 16.36
CA SER A 232 14.80 10.69 15.31
C SER A 232 14.92 9.43 14.46
N VAL A 233 14.70 9.58 13.15
CA VAL A 233 14.89 8.49 12.17
C VAL A 233 16.32 7.97 12.20
N VAL A 234 17.31 8.88 12.16
CA VAL A 234 18.74 8.52 12.09
C VAL A 234 19.19 7.81 13.37
N ALA A 235 18.73 8.26 14.54
CA ALA A 235 19.06 7.62 15.81
C ALA A 235 18.45 6.20 15.95
N THR A 236 17.42 5.90 15.15
CA THR A 236 16.71 4.61 15.17
C THR A 236 17.34 3.59 14.22
N VAL A 237 18.23 4.00 13.31
CA VAL A 237 18.92 3.10 12.37
C VAL A 237 20.07 2.40 13.08
N ASN A 238 20.03 1.06 13.12
CA ASN A 238 21.13 0.26 13.65
C ASN A 238 22.23 0.01 12.58
N ARG A 239 23.50 -0.10 13.01
CA ARG A 239 24.65 -0.41 12.15
C ARG A 239 24.49 -1.70 11.34
N ARG A 240 23.67 -2.64 11.80
CA ARG A 240 23.32 -3.88 11.08
C ARG A 240 22.79 -3.64 9.67
N ALA A 241 22.20 -2.48 9.39
CA ALA A 241 21.79 -2.11 8.04
C ALA A 241 22.94 -2.20 7.02
N ALA A 242 24.20 -2.04 7.45
CA ALA A 242 25.37 -2.16 6.60
C ALA A 242 25.58 -3.58 6.02
N VAL A 243 25.00 -4.62 6.63
CA VAL A 243 25.01 -6.00 6.06
C VAL A 243 24.37 -6.02 4.67
N GLY A 244 23.46 -5.09 4.38
CA GLY A 244 22.88 -4.91 3.04
C GLY A 244 23.91 -4.75 1.93
N VAL A 245 25.12 -4.25 2.21
CA VAL A 245 26.19 -4.12 1.21
C VAL A 245 26.53 -5.46 0.55
N ALA A 246 26.47 -6.56 1.30
CA ALA A 246 26.76 -7.90 0.77
C ALA A 246 25.80 -8.32 -0.35
N TYR A 247 24.59 -7.75 -0.40
CA TYR A 247 23.61 -8.01 -1.45
C TYR A 247 24.08 -7.54 -2.84
N GLY A 248 25.05 -6.62 -2.91
CA GLY A 248 25.68 -6.22 -4.18
C GLY A 248 26.29 -7.40 -4.95
N LEU A 249 26.76 -8.45 -4.26
CA LEU A 249 27.28 -9.67 -4.89
C LEU A 249 26.22 -10.40 -5.72
N ALA A 250 24.93 -10.26 -5.39
CA ALA A 250 23.85 -10.88 -6.15
C ALA A 250 23.77 -10.36 -7.58
N ALA A 251 24.20 -9.12 -7.85
CA ALA A 251 24.25 -8.59 -9.21
C ALA A 251 25.18 -9.43 -10.10
N LEU A 252 26.30 -9.90 -9.56
CA LEU A 252 27.29 -10.69 -10.31
C LEU A 252 26.89 -12.16 -10.47
N ALA A 253 26.05 -12.68 -9.57
CA ALA A 253 25.76 -14.11 -9.45
C ALA A 253 24.41 -14.51 -10.06
N VAL A 254 23.49 -13.56 -10.26
CA VAL A 254 22.11 -13.82 -10.68
C VAL A 254 21.81 -13.02 -11.94
N THR A 255 20.98 -13.58 -12.83
CA THR A 255 20.45 -12.86 -13.99
C THR A 255 19.83 -11.53 -13.56
N PRO A 256 20.15 -10.41 -14.23
CA PRO A 256 19.57 -9.11 -13.93
C PRO A 256 18.04 -9.15 -13.90
N PRO A 257 17.41 -8.69 -12.81
CA PRO A 257 15.97 -8.80 -12.65
C PRO A 257 15.24 -7.78 -13.54
N THR A 258 14.05 -8.14 -13.98
CA THR A 258 13.14 -7.28 -14.74
C THR A 258 11.75 -7.29 -14.08
N LEU A 259 10.83 -6.44 -14.54
CA LEU A 259 9.45 -6.43 -14.02
C LEU A 259 8.74 -7.79 -14.14
N GLU A 260 9.02 -8.55 -15.20
CA GLU A 260 8.38 -9.85 -15.48
C GLU A 260 8.62 -10.90 -14.38
N VAL A 261 9.82 -10.89 -13.78
CA VAL A 261 10.24 -11.81 -12.72
C VAL A 261 10.70 -11.05 -11.46
N SER A 262 10.10 -9.88 -11.23
CA SER A 262 10.48 -8.96 -10.16
C SER A 262 10.36 -9.57 -8.76
N TYR A 263 9.46 -10.53 -8.56
CA TYR A 263 9.22 -11.17 -7.27
C TYR A 263 10.47 -11.87 -6.72
N HIS A 264 11.35 -12.44 -7.56
CA HIS A 264 12.62 -13.03 -7.10
C HIS A 264 13.49 -11.96 -6.42
N PHE A 265 13.70 -10.84 -7.10
CA PHE A 265 14.49 -9.72 -6.58
C PHE A 265 13.86 -9.12 -5.32
N VAL A 266 12.55 -8.86 -5.35
CA VAL A 266 11.82 -8.25 -4.24
C VAL A 266 11.86 -9.15 -3.00
N PHE A 267 11.61 -10.45 -3.13
CA PHE A 267 11.65 -11.36 -1.97
C PHE A 267 13.06 -11.50 -1.40
N SER A 268 14.09 -11.61 -2.24
CA SER A 268 15.47 -11.74 -1.76
C SER A 268 15.98 -10.47 -1.07
N ILE A 269 15.69 -9.28 -1.61
CA ILE A 269 16.12 -8.01 -0.99
C ILE A 269 15.35 -7.73 0.30
N LEU A 270 14.05 -8.05 0.37
CA LEU A 270 13.27 -7.95 1.61
C LEU A 270 13.74 -8.95 2.67
N GLY A 271 14.23 -10.13 2.24
CA GLY A 271 14.88 -11.10 3.13
C GLY A 271 16.08 -10.49 3.88
N VAL A 272 16.89 -9.66 3.21
CA VAL A 272 17.99 -8.92 3.84
C VAL A 272 17.46 -7.97 4.92
N GLY A 273 16.41 -7.22 4.60
CA GLY A 273 15.73 -6.34 5.56
C GLY A 273 15.22 -7.09 6.78
N LEU A 274 14.53 -8.21 6.55
CA LEU A 274 14.00 -9.06 7.62
C LEU A 274 15.11 -9.57 8.54
N VAL A 275 16.20 -10.09 7.97
CA VAL A 275 17.35 -10.58 8.75
C VAL A 275 17.96 -9.44 9.60
N CYS A 276 18.16 -8.26 9.01
CA CYS A 276 18.76 -7.12 9.71
C CYS A 276 17.84 -6.53 10.80
N GLY A 277 16.52 -6.55 10.59
CA GLY A 277 15.54 -6.05 11.57
C GLY A 277 15.18 -7.06 12.65
N ALA A 278 15.20 -8.36 12.34
CA ALA A 278 14.81 -9.42 13.27
C ALA A 278 15.94 -9.84 14.23
N ILE A 279 17.20 -9.81 13.77
CA ILE A 279 18.35 -10.11 14.64
C ILE A 279 18.47 -8.99 15.66
N ARG A 280 18.37 -9.33 16.95
CA ARG A 280 18.50 -8.40 18.07
C ARG A 280 19.89 -8.53 18.68
N GLU A 281 20.43 -7.39 19.13
CA GLU A 281 21.58 -7.40 20.02
C GLU A 281 20.98 -7.57 21.41
N THR A 282 21.50 -8.51 22.17
CA THR A 282 21.12 -8.66 23.58
C THR A 282 21.36 -7.31 24.26
N PRO A 283 20.40 -6.81 25.08
CA PRO A 283 20.58 -5.51 25.71
C PRO A 283 21.83 -5.56 26.58
N THR A 284 22.80 -4.69 26.32
CA THR A 284 23.89 -4.46 27.26
C THR A 284 23.26 -3.81 28.48
N SER A 285 23.21 -4.55 29.58
CA SER A 285 22.55 -4.17 30.83
C SER A 285 23.26 -2.98 31.48
N THR A 286 22.94 -1.76 31.05
CA THR A 286 23.25 -0.51 31.76
C THR A 286 22.36 0.63 31.24
N THR A 287 21.10 0.71 31.68
CA THR A 287 20.47 2.01 31.97
C THR A 287 19.13 1.84 32.69
N VAL A 288 18.99 2.63 33.75
CA VAL A 288 17.89 2.77 34.71
C VAL A 288 16.51 2.85 34.06
N ALA A 289 15.55 2.16 34.71
CA ALA A 289 14.15 2.08 34.37
C ALA A 289 13.50 3.41 33.97
N SER A 290 12.97 3.47 32.75
CA SER A 290 11.95 4.45 32.35
C SER A 290 10.56 3.83 32.55
N VAL A 291 9.81 4.43 33.46
CA VAL A 291 8.46 4.02 33.87
C VAL A 291 7.43 4.77 33.02
N ARG A 292 6.76 4.05 32.11
CA ARG A 292 5.37 4.20 31.60
C ARG A 292 5.26 3.90 30.09
N GLY A 293 4.97 2.64 29.78
CA GLY A 293 4.19 2.21 28.61
C GLY A 293 4.76 2.48 27.20
N LEU A 294 5.35 1.43 26.62
CA LEU A 294 5.32 0.95 25.21
C LEU A 294 6.69 0.40 24.73
N PRO A 295 7.35 -0.53 25.45
CA PRO A 295 8.62 -1.13 24.97
C PRO A 295 8.49 -1.77 23.57
N GLU A 296 7.28 -2.22 23.23
CA GLU A 296 6.97 -2.91 21.98
C GLU A 296 6.99 -1.98 20.76
N LEU A 297 6.45 -0.76 20.85
CA LEU A 297 6.41 0.17 19.71
C LEU A 297 7.81 0.71 19.36
N GLU A 298 8.63 0.98 20.37
CA GLU A 298 10.03 1.39 20.16
C GLU A 298 10.83 0.27 19.49
N THR A 299 10.68 -0.96 19.99
CA THR A 299 11.33 -2.13 19.41
C THR A 299 10.88 -2.37 17.96
N LEU A 300 9.58 -2.25 17.69
CA LEU A 300 9.03 -2.43 16.33
C LEU A 300 9.48 -1.31 15.38
N LEU A 301 9.56 -0.07 15.86
CA LEU A 301 10.06 1.06 15.08
C LEU A 301 11.55 0.86 14.75
N GLU A 302 12.37 0.49 15.73
CA GLU A 302 13.80 0.21 15.51
C GLU A 302 14.02 -0.91 14.50
N ALA A 303 13.32 -2.04 14.68
CA ALA A 303 13.40 -3.17 13.76
C ALA A 303 12.95 -2.77 12.35
N GLY A 304 11.84 -2.04 12.22
CA GLY A 304 11.30 -1.59 10.94
C GLY A 304 12.20 -0.59 10.21
N VAL A 305 12.71 0.43 10.91
CA VAL A 305 13.61 1.44 10.34
C VAL A 305 14.96 0.83 9.99
N THR A 306 15.48 -0.10 10.79
CA THR A 306 16.71 -0.84 10.49
C THR A 306 16.54 -1.75 9.27
N ALA A 307 15.43 -2.48 9.18
CA ALA A 307 15.11 -3.29 8.00
C ALA A 307 15.02 -2.42 6.73
N LEU A 308 14.34 -1.27 6.83
CA LEU A 308 14.21 -0.32 5.73
C LEU A 308 15.57 0.24 5.28
N ALA A 309 16.43 0.58 6.23
CA ALA A 309 17.80 1.01 5.95
C ALA A 309 18.62 -0.11 5.29
N ALA A 310 18.51 -1.34 5.76
CA ALA A 310 19.21 -2.48 5.16
C ALA A 310 18.79 -2.72 3.70
N VAL A 311 17.49 -2.65 3.41
CA VAL A 311 16.96 -2.75 2.04
C VAL A 311 17.48 -1.60 1.16
N THR A 312 17.56 -0.38 1.72
CA THR A 312 18.09 0.79 1.01
C THR A 312 19.56 0.61 0.66
N VAL A 313 20.36 0.17 1.62
CA VAL A 313 21.79 -0.12 1.41
C VAL A 313 21.97 -1.24 0.38
N ALA A 314 21.17 -2.30 0.47
CA ALA A 314 21.19 -3.41 -0.48
C ALA A 314 20.83 -2.96 -1.91
N LEU A 315 19.82 -2.10 -2.06
CA LEU A 315 19.43 -1.54 -3.34
C LEU A 315 20.56 -0.71 -3.96
N VAL A 316 21.18 0.17 -3.17
CA VAL A 316 22.31 1.01 -3.62
C VAL A 316 23.50 0.14 -4.00
N ALA A 317 23.85 -0.87 -3.19
CA ALA A 317 24.95 -1.79 -3.47
C ALA A 317 24.73 -2.59 -4.75
N TYR A 318 23.53 -3.18 -4.93
CA TYR A 318 23.16 -3.89 -6.14
C TYR A 318 23.22 -2.98 -7.37
N SER A 319 22.61 -1.80 -7.29
CA SER A 319 22.57 -0.84 -8.40
C SER A 319 23.96 -0.37 -8.80
N SER A 320 24.84 -0.14 -7.82
CA SER A 320 26.23 0.29 -8.08
C SER A 320 27.00 -0.82 -8.81
N VAL A 321 26.96 -2.06 -8.31
CA VAL A 321 27.65 -3.18 -8.97
C VAL A 321 27.11 -3.41 -10.37
N TYR A 322 25.78 -3.34 -10.55
CA TYR A 322 25.15 -3.49 -11.85
C TYR A 322 25.65 -2.45 -12.86
N LEU A 323 25.64 -1.16 -12.48
CA LEU A 323 26.09 -0.07 -13.34
C LEU A 323 27.58 -0.14 -13.70
N PHE A 324 28.44 -0.52 -12.76
CA PHE A 324 29.89 -0.47 -12.97
C PHE A 324 30.49 -1.77 -13.52
N ALA A 325 29.83 -2.92 -13.35
CA ALA A 325 30.38 -4.22 -13.71
C ALA A 325 29.58 -5.01 -14.75
N ILE A 326 28.30 -4.68 -14.98
CA ILE A 326 27.38 -5.50 -15.80
C ILE A 326 26.81 -4.73 -16.98
N ALA A 327 26.40 -3.48 -16.77
CA ALA A 327 25.78 -2.63 -17.80
C ALA A 327 26.69 -1.47 -18.24
N PRO A 328 27.93 -1.72 -18.73
CA PRO A 328 28.81 -0.66 -19.24
C PRO A 328 28.33 -0.10 -20.59
#